data_AF-W2SKJ7-F1
#
_entry.id   AF-W2SKJ7-F1
#
_cell.length_a   1.000
_cell.length_b   1.000
_cell.length_c   1.000
_cell.angle_alpha   90.00
_cell.angle_beta   90.00
_cell.angle_gamma   90.00
#
_symmetry.space_group_name_H-M   'P 1'
#
loop_
_entity.id
_entity.type
_entity.pdbx_description
1 polymer ?
#
loop_
_entity_poly.entity_id
_entity_poly.type
_entity_poly.pdbx_seq_one_letter_code
_entity_poly.pdbx_strand_id
1 'polypeptide(L)'
;MQYLEDIIELVEDLPEEICKRFEQMRKWDNDVERLRLECKYAAKRIMEVTDTSQAMREKILMELADKYRLIHKLSERKLDLAIRSQRLMSAVLDKVNDSSYLCKIELEVDNPGCTEAIERSWFFVINCYLWFGPGFAYFLRLKSTF
;
A
#
# COMPACT_ATOMS: atom_id res chain seq x y z
N MET A 1 -10.82 21.90 -17.48
CA MET A 1 -10.04 22.31 -16.30
C MET A 1 -8.79 21.45 -16.32
N GLN A 2 -7.71 21.93 -16.95
CA GLN A 2 -6.59 21.09 -17.37
C GLN A 2 -5.93 20.34 -16.19
N TYR A 3 -5.72 21.02 -15.06
CA TYR A 3 -5.11 20.42 -13.88
C TYR A 3 -5.94 19.29 -13.24
N LEU A 4 -7.28 19.34 -13.37
CA LEU A 4 -8.14 18.28 -12.86
C LEU A 4 -8.04 17.03 -13.74
N GLU A 5 -7.99 17.21 -15.05
CA GLU A 5 -7.79 16.14 -16.04
C GLU A 5 -6.40 15.49 -15.83
N ASP A 6 -5.36 16.31 -15.65
CA ASP A 6 -3.99 15.85 -15.36
C ASP A 6 -3.90 15.03 -14.05
N ILE A 7 -4.65 15.42 -13.00
CA ILE A 7 -4.72 14.65 -11.74
C ILE A 7 -5.40 13.30 -11.95
N ILE A 8 -6.48 13.27 -12.74
CA ILE A 8 -7.22 12.03 -13.01
C ILE A 8 -6.33 11.07 -13.79
N GLU A 9 -5.68 11.54 -14.85
CA GLU A 9 -4.75 10.73 -15.66
C GLU A 9 -3.58 10.19 -14.81
N LEU A 10 -3.02 11.01 -13.91
CA LEU A 10 -1.93 10.61 -13.04
C LEU A 10 -2.30 9.48 -12.06
N VAL A 11 -3.56 9.42 -11.62
CA VAL A 11 -4.03 8.49 -10.59
C VAL A 11 -4.76 7.28 -11.18
N GLU A 12 -5.19 7.32 -12.44
CA GLU A 12 -6.04 6.30 -13.07
C GLU A 12 -5.52 4.86 -12.90
N ASP A 13 -4.25 4.62 -13.27
CA ASP A 13 -3.63 3.28 -13.21
C ASP A 13 -2.98 2.94 -11.86
N LEU A 14 -2.88 3.93 -10.96
CA LEU A 14 -2.13 3.78 -9.70
C LEU A 14 -2.71 2.66 -8.80
N PRO A 15 -4.04 2.53 -8.61
CA PRO A 15 -4.59 1.44 -7.81
C PRO A 15 -4.24 0.05 -8.36
N GLU A 16 -4.28 -0.13 -9.68
CA GLU A 16 -3.97 -1.42 -10.31
C GLU A 16 -2.49 -1.78 -10.13
N GLU A 17 -1.60 -0.82 -10.36
CA GLU A 17 -0.15 -1.01 -10.19
C GLU A 17 0.20 -1.32 -8.72
N ILE A 18 -0.41 -0.63 -7.76
CA ILE A 18 -0.19 -0.89 -6.33
C ILE A 18 -0.75 -2.26 -5.93
N CYS A 19 -1.92 -2.66 -6.42
CA CYS A 19 -2.48 -4.00 -6.21
C CYS A 19 -1.54 -5.08 -6.73
N LYS A 20 -1.02 -4.97 -7.96
CA LYS A 20 -0.04 -5.89 -8.54
C LYS A 20 1.20 -6.05 -7.65
N ARG A 21 1.71 -4.94 -7.11
CA ARG A 21 2.86 -4.96 -6.20
C ARG A 21 2.54 -5.68 -4.88
N PHE A 22 1.37 -5.43 -4.29
CA PHE A 22 0.94 -6.12 -3.07
C PHE A 22 0.73 -7.62 -3.28
N GLU A 23 0.16 -8.02 -4.41
CA GLU A 23 0.03 -9.43 -4.77
C GLU A 23 1.40 -10.10 -4.89
N GLN A 24 2.38 -9.41 -5.47
CA GLN A 24 3.75 -9.92 -5.56
C GLN A 24 4.42 -10.07 -4.18
N MET A 25 4.22 -9.09 -3.28
CA MET A 25 4.69 -9.21 -1.89
C MET A 25 4.04 -10.38 -1.16
N ARG A 26 2.72 -10.57 -1.35
CA ARG A 26 1.98 -11.70 -0.76
C ARG A 26 2.48 -13.04 -1.27
N LYS A 27 2.84 -13.14 -2.55
CA LYS A 27 3.48 -14.36 -3.10
C LYS A 27 4.79 -14.67 -2.38
N TRP A 28 5.65 -13.67 -2.18
CA TRP A 28 6.90 -13.86 -1.45
C TRP A 28 6.70 -14.22 0.02
N ASP A 29 5.68 -13.64 0.68
CA ASP A 29 5.33 -14.02 2.06
C ASP A 29 4.92 -15.49 2.16
N ASN A 30 4.08 -15.96 1.23
CA ASN A 30 3.67 -17.36 1.17
C ASN A 30 4.87 -18.29 0.90
N ASP A 31 5.79 -17.90 0.01
CA ASP A 31 7.00 -18.66 -0.26
C ASP A 31 7.93 -18.73 0.96
N VAL A 32 8.10 -17.62 1.68
CA VAL A 32 8.88 -17.58 2.94
C VAL A 32 8.27 -18.48 3.99
N GLU A 33 6.94 -18.45 4.16
CA GLU A 33 6.26 -19.29 5.15
C GLU A 33 6.37 -20.78 4.80
N ARG A 34 6.22 -21.13 3.53
CA ARG A 34 6.45 -22.50 3.05
C ARG A 34 7.88 -22.97 3.37
N LEU A 35 8.89 -22.17 3.02
CA LEU A 35 10.29 -22.50 3.29
C LEU A 35 10.59 -22.61 4.79
N ARG A 36 9.98 -21.76 5.63
CA ARG A 36 10.10 -21.83 7.09
C ARG A 36 9.54 -23.14 7.63
N LEU A 37 8.38 -23.58 7.17
CA LEU A 37 7.79 -24.85 7.56
C LEU A 37 8.69 -26.02 7.15
N GLU A 38 9.19 -26.03 5.92
CA GLU A 38 10.13 -27.05 5.45
C GLU A 38 11.41 -27.10 6.31
N CYS A 39 11.98 -25.95 6.66
CA CYS A 39 13.14 -25.87 7.54
C CYS A 39 12.82 -26.45 8.93
N LYS A 40 11.65 -26.13 9.49
CA LYS A 40 11.20 -26.65 10.78
C LYS A 40 11.08 -28.18 10.75
N TYR A 41 10.53 -28.76 9.70
CA TYR A 41 10.44 -30.22 9.54
C TYR A 41 11.81 -30.88 9.36
N ALA A 42 12.70 -30.29 8.56
CA ALA A 42 14.06 -30.79 8.36
C ALA A 42 14.88 -30.76 9.66
N ALA A 43 14.81 -29.66 10.42
CA ALA A 43 15.48 -29.55 11.72
C ALA A 43 14.94 -30.58 12.73
N LYS A 44 13.62 -30.76 12.79
CA LYS A 44 12.99 -31.76 13.68
C LYS A 44 13.47 -33.19 13.34
N ARG A 45 13.55 -33.55 12.07
CA ARG A 45 14.07 -34.86 11.62
C ARG A 45 15.52 -35.09 12.05
N ILE A 46 16.39 -34.07 12.03
CA ILE A 46 17.77 -34.22 12.51
C ILE A 46 17.80 -34.46 14.02
N MET A 47 16.97 -33.77 14.79
CA MET A 47 16.94 -33.91 16.26
C MET A 47 16.38 -35.26 16.72
N GLU A 48 15.41 -35.83 15.99
CA GLU A 48 14.74 -37.07 16.38
C GLU A 48 15.49 -38.34 15.96
N VAL A 49 16.35 -38.28 14.94
CA VAL A 49 17.07 -39.47 14.44
C VAL A 49 18.49 -39.55 15.01
N THR A 50 18.64 -40.38 16.04
CA THR A 50 19.92 -40.64 16.74
C THR A 50 20.95 -41.34 15.86
N ASP A 51 20.53 -42.26 14.98
CA ASP A 51 21.40 -43.09 14.13
C ASP A 51 21.60 -42.55 12.69
N THR A 52 21.57 -41.24 12.52
CA THR A 52 21.83 -40.64 11.20
C THR A 52 23.34 -40.58 10.94
N SER A 53 23.80 -41.15 9.82
CA SER A 53 25.19 -41.00 9.35
C SER A 53 25.60 -39.52 9.25
N GLN A 54 26.83 -39.21 9.64
CA GLN A 54 27.36 -37.85 9.64
C GLN A 54 27.25 -37.18 8.26
N ALA A 55 27.48 -37.92 7.17
CA ALA A 55 27.34 -37.41 5.81
C ALA A 55 25.89 -36.99 5.46
N MET A 56 24.90 -37.68 6.03
CA MET A 56 23.48 -37.32 5.82
C MET A 56 23.10 -36.09 6.65
N ARG A 57 23.64 -35.94 7.87
CA ARG A 57 23.46 -34.72 8.67
C ARG A 57 24.05 -33.49 7.98
N GLU A 58 25.26 -33.60 7.43
CA GLU A 58 25.91 -32.51 6.69
C GLU A 58 25.08 -32.08 5.47
N LYS A 59 24.53 -33.04 4.70
CA LYS A 59 23.62 -32.72 3.58
C LYS A 59 22.40 -31.93 4.01
N ILE A 60 21.71 -32.37 5.07
CA ILE A 60 20.51 -31.67 5.55
C ILE A 60 20.85 -30.28 6.09
N LEU A 61 21.99 -30.12 6.77
CA LEU A 61 22.47 -28.81 7.24
C LEU A 61 22.77 -27.86 6.07
N MET A 62 23.37 -28.37 4.99
CA MET A 62 23.64 -27.59 3.78
C MET A 62 22.33 -27.16 3.09
N GLU A 63 21.37 -28.07 2.95
CA GLU A 63 20.02 -27.74 2.44
C GLU A 63 19.30 -26.69 3.29
N LEU A 64 19.39 -26.80 4.63
CA LEU A 64 18.85 -25.81 5.56
C LEU A 64 19.50 -24.45 5.34
N ALA A 65 20.84 -24.40 5.25
CA ALA A 65 21.57 -23.16 5.02
C ALA A 65 21.14 -22.47 3.71
N ASP A 66 20.96 -23.25 2.63
CA ASP A 66 20.50 -22.72 1.35
C ASP A 66 19.05 -22.22 1.40
N LYS A 67 18.16 -22.92 2.12
CA LYS A 67 16.79 -22.44 2.35
C LYS A 67 16.76 -21.14 3.17
N TYR A 68 17.58 -21.01 4.21
CA TYR A 68 17.69 -19.76 4.97
C TYR A 68 18.21 -18.60 4.13
N ARG A 69 19.21 -18.85 3.26
CA ARG A 69 19.69 -17.85 2.29
C ARG A 69 18.57 -17.43 1.32
N LEU A 70 17.76 -18.38 0.87
CA LEU A 70 16.63 -18.07 -0.01
C LEU A 70 15.56 -17.24 0.70
N ILE A 71 15.20 -17.59 1.94
CA ILE A 71 14.28 -16.80 2.78
C ILE A 71 14.76 -15.36 2.94
N HIS A 72 16.07 -15.18 3.20
CA HIS A 72 16.67 -13.84 3.31
C HIS A 72 16.51 -13.05 2.02
N LYS A 73 16.89 -13.65 0.87
CA LYS A 73 16.77 -13.00 -0.45
C LYS A 73 15.32 -12.62 -0.79
N LEU A 74 14.34 -13.46 -0.47
CA LEU A 74 12.92 -13.14 -0.68
C LEU A 74 12.48 -11.97 0.20
N SER A 75 12.96 -11.92 1.44
CA SER A 75 12.65 -10.84 2.38
C SER A 75 13.26 -9.51 1.94
N GLU A 76 14.49 -9.51 1.43
CA GLU A 76 15.14 -8.33 0.84
C GLU A 76 14.38 -7.82 -0.40
N ARG A 77 13.96 -8.73 -1.30
CA ARG A 77 13.16 -8.37 -2.47
C ARG A 77 11.82 -7.76 -2.08
N LYS A 78 11.17 -8.29 -1.04
CA LYS A 78 9.94 -7.73 -0.48
C LYS A 78 10.15 -6.31 0.03
N LEU A 79 11.21 -6.10 0.80
CA LEU A 79 11.56 -4.79 1.34
C LEU A 79 11.83 -3.78 0.22
N ASP A 80 12.62 -4.16 -0.78
CA ASP A 80 12.91 -3.31 -1.94
C ASP A 80 11.63 -2.90 -2.69
N LEU A 81 10.73 -3.86 -2.96
CA LEU A 81 9.47 -3.55 -3.62
C LEU A 81 8.59 -2.62 -2.77
N ALA A 82 8.57 -2.79 -1.45
CA ALA A 82 7.81 -1.94 -0.55
C ALA A 82 8.35 -0.50 -0.54
N ILE A 83 9.67 -0.34 -0.51
CA ILE A 83 10.33 0.97 -0.61
C ILE A 83 9.98 1.64 -1.94
N ARG A 84 10.04 0.91 -3.06
CA ARG A 84 9.67 1.44 -4.38
C ARG A 84 8.19 1.79 -4.49
N SER A 85 7.29 1.02 -3.85
CA SER A 85 5.86 1.35 -3.76
C SER A 85 5.62 2.62 -2.95
N GLN A 86 6.28 2.76 -1.80
CA GLN A 86 6.17 3.98 -0.99
C GLN A 86 6.64 5.21 -1.78
N ARG A 87 7.81 5.12 -2.44
CA ARG A 87 8.34 6.23 -3.25
C ARG A 87 7.40 6.64 -4.38
N LEU A 88 6.77 5.67 -5.06
CA LEU A 88 5.76 5.95 -6.08
C LEU A 88 4.58 6.72 -5.47
N MET A 89 4.02 6.24 -4.37
CA MET A 89 2.88 6.88 -3.70
C MET A 89 3.20 8.30 -3.24
N SER A 90 4.40 8.51 -2.65
CA SER A 90 4.84 9.85 -2.24
C SER A 90 4.98 10.79 -3.43
N ALA A 91 5.62 10.34 -4.52
CA ALA A 91 5.81 11.17 -5.70
C ALA A 91 4.48 11.55 -6.38
N VAL A 92 3.49 10.63 -6.39
CA VAL A 92 2.15 10.94 -6.88
C VAL A 92 1.46 11.93 -5.96
N LEU A 93 1.53 11.75 -4.63
CA LEU A 93 0.92 12.66 -3.67
C LEU A 93 1.46 14.09 -3.81
N ASP A 94 2.78 14.24 -3.96
CA ASP A 94 3.42 15.55 -4.15
C ASP A 94 2.89 16.23 -5.42
N LYS A 95 2.84 15.50 -6.55
CA LYS A 95 2.29 16.03 -7.81
C LYS A 95 0.80 16.38 -7.72
N VAL A 96 0.00 15.56 -7.04
CA VAL A 96 -1.43 15.84 -6.85
C VAL A 96 -1.61 17.11 -6.01
N ASN A 97 -0.79 17.30 -4.98
CA ASN A 97 -0.83 18.51 -4.17
C ASN A 97 -0.46 19.76 -5.00
N ASP A 98 0.59 19.67 -5.82
CA ASP A 98 0.99 20.78 -6.70
C ASP A 98 -0.11 21.13 -7.70
N SER A 99 -0.65 20.13 -8.42
CA SER A 99 -1.74 20.34 -9.38
C SER A 99 -3.02 20.82 -8.70
N SER A 100 -3.31 20.36 -7.48
CA SER A 100 -4.47 20.83 -6.70
C SER A 100 -4.33 22.29 -6.30
N TYR A 101 -3.13 22.73 -5.93
CA TYR A 101 -2.85 24.12 -5.63
C TYR A 101 -3.02 25.02 -6.86
N LEU A 102 -2.52 24.59 -8.03
CA LEU A 102 -2.68 25.33 -9.28
C LEU A 102 -4.16 25.41 -9.70
N CYS A 103 -4.90 24.30 -9.58
CA CYS A 103 -6.34 24.25 -9.81
C CYS A 103 -7.09 25.23 -8.89
N LYS A 104 -6.69 25.33 -7.61
CA LYS A 104 -7.27 26.29 -6.66
C LYS A 104 -7.04 27.74 -7.11
N ILE A 105 -5.84 28.07 -7.57
CA ILE A 105 -5.52 29.41 -8.08
C ILE A 105 -6.39 29.73 -9.30
N GLU A 106 -6.50 28.81 -10.27
CA GLU A 106 -7.32 28.98 -11.46
C GLU A 106 -8.80 29.28 -11.09
N LEU A 107 -9.35 28.51 -10.15
CA LEU A 107 -10.72 28.72 -9.67
C LEU A 107 -10.93 30.07 -8.97
N GLU A 108 -9.95 30.55 -8.20
CA GLU A 108 -10.01 31.84 -7.53
C GLU A 108 -9.87 33.02 -8.49
N VAL A 109 -9.12 32.85 -9.58
CA VAL A 109 -9.04 33.86 -10.64
C VAL A 109 -10.39 34.01 -11.36
N ASP A 110 -11.04 32.88 -11.66
CA ASP A 110 -12.32 32.87 -12.36
C ASP A 110 -13.50 33.28 -11.46
N ASN A 111 -13.46 32.90 -10.18
CA ASN A 111 -14.50 33.24 -9.20
C ASN A 111 -13.90 33.47 -7.79
N PRO A 112 -13.56 34.73 -7.44
CA PRO A 112 -12.94 35.05 -6.15
C PRO A 112 -13.79 34.62 -4.95
N GLY A 113 -13.18 33.95 -3.97
CA GLY A 113 -13.81 33.47 -2.75
C GLY A 113 -14.58 32.15 -2.91
N CYS A 114 -14.63 31.58 -4.12
CA CYS A 114 -15.32 30.32 -4.38
C CYS A 114 -14.67 29.15 -3.61
N THR A 115 -13.34 29.10 -3.55
CA THR A 115 -12.65 27.98 -2.91
C THR A 115 -12.82 28.00 -1.39
N GLU A 116 -12.89 29.18 -0.76
CA GLU A 116 -13.18 29.30 0.67
C GLU A 116 -14.63 28.90 1.00
N ALA A 117 -15.59 29.29 0.15
CA ALA A 117 -16.99 28.88 0.30
C ALA A 117 -17.15 27.36 0.17
N ILE A 118 -16.46 26.76 -0.80
CA ILE A 118 -16.40 25.31 -0.98
C ILE A 118 -15.76 24.67 0.27
N GLU A 119 -14.55 25.06 0.65
CA GLU A 119 -13.82 24.49 1.80
C GLU A 119 -14.63 24.54 3.10
N ARG A 120 -15.32 25.65 3.39
CA ARG A 120 -16.21 25.76 4.57
C ARG A 120 -17.38 24.76 4.51
N SER A 121 -17.99 24.59 3.33
CA SER A 121 -19.07 23.63 3.12
C SER A 121 -18.59 22.18 3.33
N TRP A 122 -17.41 21.84 2.79
CA TRP A 122 -16.80 20.51 2.97
C TRP A 122 -16.41 20.24 4.42
N PHE A 123 -15.82 21.23 5.12
CA PHE A 123 -15.45 21.09 6.53
C PHE A 123 -16.67 20.83 7.41
N PHE A 124 -17.78 21.50 7.13
CA PHE A 124 -19.05 21.28 7.80
C PHE A 124 -19.60 19.86 7.57
N VAL A 125 -19.55 19.38 6.33
CA VAL A 125 -20.01 18.02 5.98
C VAL A 125 -19.15 16.95 6.67
N ILE A 126 -17.82 17.08 6.65
CA ILE A 126 -16.91 16.12 7.30
C ILE A 126 -17.14 16.09 8.81
N ASN A 127 -17.28 17.26 9.46
CA ASN A 127 -17.56 17.32 10.90
C ASN A 127 -18.91 16.65 11.23
N CYS A 128 -19.94 16.88 10.42
CA CYS A 128 -21.24 16.21 10.59
C CYS A 128 -21.16 14.69 10.38
N TYR A 129 -20.41 14.21 9.38
CA TYR A 129 -20.19 12.78 9.16
C TYR A 129 -19.46 12.12 10.34
N LEU A 130 -18.42 12.77 10.89
CA LEU A 130 -17.66 12.25 12.03
C LEU A 130 -18.46 12.22 13.33
N TRP A 131 -19.35 13.20 13.56
CA TRP A 131 -20.12 13.30 14.82
C TRP A 131 -21.49 12.62 14.78
N PHE A 132 -22.15 12.54 13.63
CA PHE A 132 -23.56 12.10 13.53
C PHE A 132 -23.78 10.93 12.56
N GLY A 133 -22.74 10.43 11.88
CA GLY A 133 -22.82 9.30 10.97
C GLY A 133 -23.47 9.63 9.61
N PRO A 134 -23.47 8.65 8.68
CA PRO A 134 -23.77 8.89 7.26
C PRO A 134 -25.20 9.34 6.95
N GLY A 135 -26.16 9.05 7.83
CA GLY A 135 -27.57 9.43 7.63
C GLY A 135 -27.84 10.94 7.83
N PHE A 136 -27.02 11.63 8.62
CA PHE A 136 -27.26 13.04 8.97
C PHE A 136 -26.74 14.01 7.91
N ALA A 137 -25.65 13.66 7.23
CA ALA A 137 -25.05 14.48 6.19
C ALA A 137 -25.91 14.52 4.89
N TYR A 138 -26.62 13.44 4.57
CA TYR A 138 -27.59 13.43 3.46
C TYR A 138 -28.78 14.37 3.71
N PHE A 139 -29.24 14.47 4.96
CA PHE A 139 -30.36 15.33 5.33
C PHE A 139 -30.02 16.84 5.22
N LEU A 140 -28.76 17.20 5.49
CA LEU A 140 -28.27 18.58 5.36
C LEU A 140 -27.98 18.99 3.91
N ARG A 141 -27.52 18.07 3.06
CA ARG A 141 -27.30 18.34 1.63
C ARG A 141 -28.60 18.70 0.89
N LEU A 142 -29.74 18.14 1.32
CA LEU A 142 -31.07 18.47 0.79
C LEU A 142 -31.59 19.84 1.23
N LYS A 143 -31.10 20.40 2.34
CA LYS A 143 -31.48 21.73 2.83
C LYS A 143 -30.68 22.89 2.23
N SER A 144 -29.53 22.61 1.60
CA SER A 144 -28.69 23.62 0.94
C SER A 144 -29.12 23.91 -0.51
N THR A 145 -30.06 23.14 -1.05
CA THR A 145 -30.54 23.26 -2.45
C THR A 145 -31.93 23.92 -2.55
N PHE A 146 -32.44 24.48 -1.45
CA PHE A 146 -33.67 25.28 -1.39
C PHE A 146 -33.37 26.67 -0.83
#